data_AF-A0A1T4P2E4-F1
#
_entry.id   AF-A0A1T4P2E4-F1
#
_cell.length_a   1.000
_cell.length_b   1.000
_cell.length_c   1.000
_cell.angle_alpha   90.00
_cell.angle_beta   90.00
_cell.angle_gamma   90.00
#
_symmetry.space_group_name_H-M   'P 1'
#
loop_
_entity.id
_entity.type
_entity.pdbx_description
1 polymer ?
#
loop_
_entity_poly.entity_id
_entity_poly.type
_entity_poly.pdbx_seq_one_letter_code
_entity_poly.pdbx_strand_id
1 'polypeptide(L)'
;MDKLDRLEEMMRQVIVMLAGMDARIEKLEKEVAELRQEVNLLKAQMAEFVALKPQIEELIALKPQIEDFIKLKPEIEEFIKLKPEIKELIALKPQIEDFIKLKPEIEEFIKLKPEIKELIALKPEIQEFIKLKPEIQEFIKLKPEIQEFIKLKPEIQEFIKLKPDIQEFIKLKPQIKELVALQPDIQGLVALKPDLEALVNMKHKIEESHTWLGTIYEGHRFQRAEMDRVNIKLARVEGALTGMASSLEPYHKTAP
;
A
#
# COMPACT_ATOMS: atom_id res chain seq x y z
N MET A 1 50.27 14.98 -59.27
CA MET A 1 49.27 13.98 -58.90
C MET A 1 48.45 13.71 -60.13
N ASP A 2 48.57 12.50 -60.65
CA ASP A 2 47.81 12.04 -61.80
C ASP A 2 46.33 11.87 -61.41
N LYS A 3 45.40 11.85 -62.37
CA LYS A 3 43.96 11.66 -62.06
C LYS A 3 43.71 10.33 -61.34
N LEU A 4 44.56 9.35 -61.59
CA LEU A 4 44.55 8.02 -60.96
C LEU A 4 44.89 8.11 -59.47
N ASP A 5 45.94 8.85 -59.09
CA ASP A 5 46.36 9.02 -57.69
C ASP A 5 45.26 9.64 -56.82
N ARG A 6 44.52 10.62 -57.36
CA ARG A 6 43.40 11.25 -56.66
C ARG A 6 42.23 10.29 -56.45
N LEU A 7 41.95 9.45 -57.43
CA LEU A 7 40.90 8.42 -57.34
C LEU A 7 41.26 7.37 -56.30
N GLU A 8 42.52 6.93 -56.26
CA GLU A 8 43.02 5.99 -55.25
C GLU A 8 42.93 6.56 -53.83
N GLU A 9 43.31 7.82 -53.64
CA GLU A 9 43.20 8.48 -52.34
C GLU A 9 41.74 8.65 -51.90
N MET A 10 40.83 9.01 -52.81
CA MET A 10 39.40 9.05 -52.52
C MET A 10 38.85 7.67 -52.15
N MET A 11 39.23 6.61 -52.88
CA MET A 11 38.81 5.24 -52.57
C MET A 11 39.31 4.79 -51.19
N ARG A 12 40.55 5.14 -50.82
CA ARG A 12 41.10 4.86 -49.48
C ARG A 12 40.29 5.56 -48.39
N GLN A 13 39.95 6.84 -48.58
CA GLN A 13 39.15 7.59 -47.62
C GLN A 13 37.74 7.00 -47.44
N VAL A 14 37.11 6.53 -48.53
CA VAL A 14 35.80 5.87 -48.43
C VAL A 14 35.90 4.52 -47.70
N ILE A 15 36.93 3.70 -47.96
CA ILE A 15 37.14 2.42 -47.23
C ILE A 15 37.27 2.67 -45.73
N VAL A 16 38.07 3.66 -45.33
CA VAL A 16 38.24 4.03 -43.91
C VAL A 16 36.93 4.50 -43.29
N MET A 17 36.14 5.29 -44.04
CA MET A 17 34.83 5.76 -43.57
C MET A 17 33.84 4.61 -43.39
N LEU A 18 33.77 3.67 -44.33
CA LEU A 18 32.91 2.48 -44.26
C LEU A 18 33.26 1.60 -43.06
N ALA A 19 34.54 1.32 -42.86
CA ALA A 19 35.00 0.58 -41.68
C ALA A 19 34.62 1.29 -40.36
N GLY A 20 34.71 2.63 -40.33
CA GLY A 20 34.27 3.44 -39.20
C GLY A 20 32.76 3.39 -38.95
N MET A 21 31.94 3.33 -40.00
CA MET A 21 30.49 3.17 -39.89
C MET A 21 30.12 1.77 -39.39
N ASP A 22 30.76 0.73 -39.92
CA ASP A 22 30.55 -0.65 -39.47
C ASP A 22 30.84 -0.81 -37.98
N ALA A 23 31.95 -0.24 -37.49
CA ALA A 23 32.29 -0.26 -36.07
C ALA A 23 31.27 0.50 -35.21
N ARG A 24 30.75 1.63 -35.70
CA ARG A 24 29.70 2.40 -35.00
C ARG A 24 28.38 1.63 -34.96
N ILE A 25 28.01 0.91 -36.02
CA ILE A 25 26.78 0.11 -36.05
C ILE A 25 26.92 -1.12 -35.13
N GLU A 26 28.05 -1.81 -35.14
CA GLU A 26 28.28 -2.94 -34.21
C GLU A 26 28.20 -2.49 -32.76
N LYS A 27 28.73 -1.31 -32.45
CA LYS A 27 28.59 -0.70 -31.13
C LYS A 27 27.12 -0.45 -30.77
N LEU A 28 26.33 0.12 -31.69
CA LEU A 28 24.90 0.35 -31.47
C LEU A 28 24.12 -0.97 -31.32
N GLU A 29 24.42 -2.00 -32.11
CA GLU A 29 23.78 -3.32 -31.98
C GLU A 29 23.98 -3.90 -30.58
N LYS A 30 25.17 -3.73 -29.99
CA LYS A 30 25.48 -4.19 -28.65
C LYS A 30 24.76 -3.38 -27.57
N GLU A 31 24.82 -2.06 -27.62
CA GLU A 31 24.14 -1.18 -26.65
C GLU A 31 22.62 -1.39 -26.68
N VAL A 32 22.04 -1.56 -27.87
CA VAL A 32 20.62 -1.89 -28.03
C VAL A 32 20.27 -3.28 -27.48
N ALA A 33 21.15 -4.26 -27.62
CA ALA A 33 20.92 -5.60 -27.09
C ALA A 33 20.92 -5.63 -25.55
N GLU A 34 21.86 -4.91 -24.92
CA GLU A 34 21.96 -4.78 -23.45
C GLU A 34 20.72 -4.08 -22.88
N LEU A 35 20.37 -2.91 -23.42
CA LEU A 35 19.19 -2.17 -22.95
C LEU A 35 17.89 -2.93 -23.20
N ARG A 36 17.81 -3.74 -24.27
CA ARG A 36 16.63 -4.60 -24.50
C ARG A 36 16.45 -5.64 -23.40
N GLN A 37 17.53 -6.20 -22.85
CA GLN A 37 17.43 -7.12 -21.72
C GLN A 37 16.95 -6.41 -20.47
N GLU A 38 17.48 -5.21 -20.20
CA GLU A 38 17.07 -4.38 -19.07
C GLU A 38 15.58 -3.99 -19.16
N VAL A 39 15.12 -3.53 -20.31
CA VAL A 39 13.71 -3.23 -20.57
C VAL A 39 12.82 -4.46 -20.35
N ASN A 40 13.25 -5.66 -20.75
CA ASN A 40 12.46 -6.88 -20.55
C ASN A 40 12.35 -7.27 -19.06
N LEU A 41 13.43 -7.10 -18.30
CA LEU A 41 13.42 -7.36 -16.85
C LEU A 41 12.48 -6.39 -16.13
N LEU A 42 12.63 -5.10 -16.41
CA LEU A 42 11.81 -4.05 -15.82
C LEU A 42 10.33 -4.20 -16.19
N LYS A 43 10.02 -4.69 -17.38
CA LYS A 43 8.65 -5.04 -17.78
C LYS A 43 8.03 -6.15 -16.94
N ALA A 44 8.80 -7.19 -16.62
CA ALA A 44 8.32 -8.28 -15.79
C ALA A 44 7.99 -7.77 -14.37
N GLN A 45 8.87 -6.95 -13.80
CA GLN A 45 8.67 -6.31 -12.50
C GLN A 45 7.45 -5.36 -12.51
N MET A 46 7.23 -4.64 -13.60
CA MET A 46 6.06 -3.78 -13.76
C MET A 46 4.75 -4.57 -13.91
N ALA A 47 4.77 -5.74 -14.53
CA ALA A 47 3.60 -6.62 -14.59
C ALA A 47 3.20 -7.11 -13.19
N GLU A 48 4.19 -7.39 -12.34
CA GLU A 48 3.98 -7.72 -10.93
C GLU A 48 3.37 -6.53 -10.16
N PHE A 49 3.88 -5.32 -10.37
CA PHE A 49 3.30 -4.10 -9.78
C PHE A 49 1.82 -3.91 -10.17
N VAL A 50 1.48 -4.08 -11.45
CA VAL A 50 0.10 -3.97 -11.94
C VAL A 50 -0.80 -5.04 -11.31
N ALA A 51 -0.29 -6.25 -11.11
CA ALA A 51 -1.01 -7.34 -10.46
C ALA A 51 -1.27 -7.06 -8.96
N LEU A 52 -0.46 -6.22 -8.32
CA LEU A 52 -0.60 -5.78 -6.94
C LEU A 52 -1.54 -4.56 -6.77
N LYS A 53 -1.96 -3.92 -7.86
CA LYS A 53 -2.79 -2.71 -7.81
C LYS A 53 -4.14 -2.89 -7.09
N PRO A 54 -4.93 -3.96 -7.34
CA PRO A 54 -6.20 -4.17 -6.63
C PRO A 54 -6.04 -4.26 -5.11
N GLN A 55 -4.96 -4.91 -4.64
CA GLN A 55 -4.64 -5.05 -3.22
C GLN A 55 -4.31 -3.68 -2.59
N ILE A 56 -3.73 -2.75 -3.35
CA ILE A 56 -3.49 -1.36 -2.90
C ILE A 56 -4.81 -0.63 -2.70
N GLU A 57 -5.72 -0.72 -3.67
CA GLU A 57 -7.03 -0.07 -3.61
C GLU A 57 -7.82 -0.58 -2.40
N GLU A 58 -7.76 -1.89 -2.14
CA GLU A 58 -8.33 -2.53 -0.96
C GLU A 58 -7.71 -2.02 0.34
N LEU A 59 -6.38 -1.95 0.43
CA LEU A 59 -5.68 -1.38 1.59
C LEU A 59 -6.07 0.08 1.88
N ILE A 60 -6.22 0.90 0.83
CA ILE A 60 -6.66 2.29 0.96
C ILE A 60 -8.10 2.33 1.49
N ALA A 61 -8.97 1.46 1.00
CA ALA A 61 -10.36 1.36 1.43
C ALA A 61 -10.50 0.93 2.91
N LEU A 62 -9.61 0.07 3.41
CA LEU A 62 -9.62 -0.39 4.81
C LEU A 62 -9.08 0.67 5.81
N LYS A 63 -8.33 1.68 5.35
CA LYS A 63 -7.67 2.65 6.23
C LYS A 63 -8.62 3.36 7.22
N PRO A 64 -9.81 3.86 6.81
CA PRO A 64 -10.74 4.50 7.74
C PRO A 64 -11.24 3.55 8.84
N GLN A 65 -11.52 2.29 8.49
CA GLN A 65 -11.98 1.27 9.45
C GLN A 65 -10.90 0.97 10.50
N ILE A 66 -9.63 0.99 10.12
CA ILE A 66 -8.51 0.80 11.05
C ILE A 66 -8.39 2.00 12.00
N GLU A 67 -8.53 3.22 11.48
CA GLU A 67 -8.51 4.43 12.30
C GLU A 67 -9.65 4.42 13.33
N ASP A 68 -10.86 4.02 12.91
CA ASP A 68 -12.01 3.90 13.81
C ASP A 68 -11.82 2.78 14.84
N PHE A 69 -11.25 1.64 14.45
CA PHE A 69 -10.88 0.57 15.40
C PHE A 69 -9.91 1.06 16.48
N ILE A 70 -8.93 1.88 16.11
CA ILE A 70 -7.96 2.46 17.06
C ILE A 70 -8.66 3.46 18.00
N LYS A 71 -9.57 4.30 17.47
CA LYS A 71 -10.32 5.30 18.27
C LYS A 71 -11.20 4.65 19.33
N LEU A 72 -11.85 3.53 19.01
CA LEU A 72 -12.74 2.82 19.94
C LEU A 72 -11.97 2.05 21.03
N LYS A 73 -10.67 1.78 20.86
CA LYS A 73 -9.89 0.94 21.79
C LYS A 73 -9.93 1.41 23.26
N PRO A 74 -9.79 2.71 23.59
CA PRO A 74 -9.87 3.20 24.97
C PRO A 74 -11.24 2.93 25.63
N GLU A 75 -12.33 3.06 24.88
CA GLU A 75 -13.70 2.79 25.32
C GLU A 75 -13.88 1.29 25.64
N ILE A 76 -13.24 0.40 24.88
CA ILE A 76 -13.21 -1.04 25.20
C ILE A 76 -12.47 -1.31 26.51
N GLU A 77 -11.33 -0.65 26.72
CA GLU A 77 -10.54 -0.81 27.94
C GLU A 77 -11.33 -0.31 29.16
N GLU A 78 -12.06 0.79 29.04
CA GLU A 78 -12.96 1.31 30.06
C GLU A 78 -14.14 0.36 30.35
N PHE A 79 -14.80 -0.15 29.31
CA PHE A 79 -15.86 -1.13 29.46
C PHE A 79 -15.40 -2.41 30.20
N ILE A 80 -14.18 -2.88 29.93
CA ILE A 80 -13.59 -4.03 30.62
C ILE A 80 -13.33 -3.71 32.10
N LYS A 81 -12.86 -2.49 32.42
CA LYS A 81 -12.60 -2.04 33.79
C LYS A 81 -13.87 -1.96 34.64
N LEU A 82 -14.98 -1.51 34.07
CA LEU A 82 -16.27 -1.39 34.77
C LEU A 82 -16.96 -2.75 35.03
N LYS A 83 -16.55 -3.82 34.33
CA LYS A 83 -17.22 -5.13 34.39
C LYS A 83 -17.26 -5.78 35.80
N PRO A 84 -16.23 -5.70 36.65
CA PRO A 84 -16.26 -6.20 38.03
C PRO A 84 -17.27 -5.43 38.90
N GLU A 85 -17.29 -4.10 38.83
CA GLU A 85 -18.21 -3.24 39.59
C GLU A 85 -19.67 -3.54 39.25
N ILE A 86 -19.96 -3.78 37.97
CA ILE A 86 -21.28 -4.24 37.50
C ILE A 86 -21.68 -5.59 38.11
N LYS A 87 -20.73 -6.52 38.26
CA LYS A 87 -21.01 -7.83 38.88
C LYS A 87 -21.29 -7.69 40.37
N GLU A 88 -20.56 -6.83 41.06
CA GLU A 88 -20.78 -6.53 42.48
C GLU A 88 -22.17 -5.94 42.69
N LEU A 89 -22.58 -4.99 41.84
CA LEU A 89 -23.92 -4.43 41.93
C LEU A 89 -25.04 -5.46 41.67
N ILE A 90 -24.86 -6.38 40.71
CA ILE A 90 -25.81 -7.49 40.47
C ILE A 90 -25.93 -8.36 41.72
N ALA A 91 -24.83 -8.57 42.46
CA ALA A 91 -24.82 -9.35 43.70
C ALA A 91 -25.53 -8.64 44.86
N LEU A 92 -25.48 -7.31 44.93
CA LEU A 92 -26.18 -6.49 45.95
C LEU A 92 -27.69 -6.36 45.70
N LYS A 93 -28.17 -6.62 44.48
CA LYS A 93 -29.57 -6.39 44.09
C LYS A 93 -30.61 -7.10 44.99
N PRO A 94 -30.45 -8.39 45.36
CA PRO A 94 -31.41 -9.07 46.24
C PRO A 94 -31.51 -8.42 47.63
N GLN A 95 -30.38 -7.99 48.20
CA GLN A 95 -30.30 -7.35 49.52
C GLN A 95 -31.08 -6.02 49.55
N ILE A 96 -31.05 -5.27 48.46
CA ILE A 96 -31.79 -4.01 48.30
C ILE A 96 -33.29 -4.27 48.17
N GLU A 97 -33.68 -5.31 47.43
CA GLU A 97 -35.08 -5.72 47.31
C GLU A 97 -35.64 -6.11 48.69
N ASP A 98 -34.85 -6.80 49.52
CA ASP A 98 -35.25 -7.18 50.88
C ASP A 98 -35.34 -5.97 51.83
N PHE A 99 -34.41 -5.00 51.74
CA PHE A 99 -34.52 -3.75 52.49
C PHE A 99 -35.79 -2.95 52.14
N ILE A 100 -36.17 -2.89 50.86
CA ILE A 100 -37.38 -2.19 50.41
C ILE A 100 -38.64 -2.84 51.01
N LYS A 101 -38.66 -4.17 51.17
CA LYS A 101 -39.77 -4.89 51.79
C LYS A 101 -39.90 -4.61 53.30
N LEU A 102 -38.77 -4.49 54.02
CA LEU A 102 -38.76 -4.25 55.48
C LEU A 102 -39.07 -2.79 55.86
N LYS A 103 -38.86 -1.84 54.94
CA LYS A 103 -39.00 -0.40 55.22
C LYS A 103 -40.40 0.03 55.69
N PRO A 104 -41.51 -0.40 55.08
CA PRO A 104 -42.86 -0.04 55.51
C PRO A 104 -43.18 -0.52 56.93
N GLU A 105 -42.77 -1.74 57.28
CA GLU A 105 -42.99 -2.34 58.61
C GLU A 105 -42.29 -1.52 59.70
N ILE A 106 -41.06 -1.05 59.43
CA ILE A 106 -40.31 -0.17 60.34
C ILE A 106 -40.93 1.24 60.42
N GLU A 107 -41.38 1.81 59.31
CA GLU A 107 -42.03 3.13 59.30
C GLU A 107 -43.39 3.11 60.03
N GLU A 108 -44.12 2.02 59.94
CA GLU A 108 -45.38 1.79 60.66
C GLU A 108 -45.14 1.61 62.16
N PHE A 109 -44.09 0.87 62.53
CA PHE A 109 -43.61 0.74 63.91
C PHE A 109 -43.22 2.08 64.56
N ILE A 110 -42.51 2.98 63.85
CA ILE A 110 -42.13 4.31 64.38
C ILE A 110 -43.36 5.19 64.70
N LYS A 111 -44.52 4.93 64.05
CA LYS A 111 -45.76 5.68 64.27
C LYS A 111 -46.59 5.17 65.46
N LEU A 112 -46.35 3.95 65.94
CA LEU A 112 -47.08 3.34 67.05
C LEU A 112 -46.42 3.67 68.41
N LYS A 113 -47.21 4.13 69.39
CA LYS A 113 -46.78 4.29 70.82
C LYS A 113 -46.92 2.94 71.56
N PRO A 114 -46.12 2.67 72.61
CA PRO A 114 -45.33 1.45 72.73
C PRO A 114 -46.07 0.29 73.42
N GLU A 115 -46.27 -0.80 72.70
CA GLU A 115 -46.45 -2.12 73.32
C GLU A 115 -45.09 -2.85 73.33
N ILE A 116 -44.60 -3.17 74.53
CA ILE A 116 -43.29 -3.80 74.75
C ILE A 116 -43.17 -5.16 74.02
N LYS A 117 -44.28 -5.85 73.77
CA LYS A 117 -44.29 -7.15 73.07
C LYS A 117 -44.02 -7.01 71.57
N GLU A 118 -44.60 -6.01 70.90
CA GLU A 118 -44.34 -5.73 69.49
C GLU A 118 -42.88 -5.28 69.28
N LEU A 119 -42.35 -4.51 70.24
CA LEU A 119 -40.93 -4.13 70.32
C LEU A 119 -39.94 -5.31 70.34
N ILE A 120 -40.30 -6.43 70.99
CA ILE A 120 -39.42 -7.61 71.07
C ILE A 120 -39.49 -8.42 69.78
N ALA A 121 -40.68 -8.55 69.19
CA ALA A 121 -40.90 -9.30 67.96
C ALA A 121 -40.19 -8.66 66.76
N LEU A 122 -40.20 -7.33 66.65
CA LEU A 122 -39.61 -6.57 65.53
C LEU A 122 -38.10 -6.30 65.64
N LYS A 123 -37.49 -6.65 66.77
CA LYS A 123 -36.06 -6.43 67.03
C LYS A 123 -35.13 -7.09 65.99
N PRO A 124 -35.40 -8.32 65.49
CA PRO A 124 -34.62 -8.95 64.43
C PRO A 124 -34.69 -8.18 63.11
N GLU A 125 -35.89 -7.74 62.68
CA GLU A 125 -36.08 -7.00 61.42
C GLU A 125 -35.37 -5.63 61.45
N ILE A 126 -35.40 -4.93 62.59
CA ILE A 126 -34.63 -3.67 62.78
C ILE A 126 -33.12 -3.93 62.70
N GLN A 127 -32.63 -5.04 63.26
CA GLN A 127 -31.21 -5.39 63.17
C GLN A 127 -30.79 -5.76 61.75
N GLU A 128 -31.63 -6.48 61.00
CA GLU A 128 -31.39 -6.76 59.58
C GLU A 128 -31.40 -5.48 58.74
N PHE A 129 -32.35 -4.57 58.97
CA PHE A 129 -32.39 -3.27 58.29
C PHE A 129 -31.11 -2.44 58.52
N ILE A 130 -30.57 -2.43 59.74
CA ILE A 130 -29.30 -1.76 60.05
C ILE A 130 -28.12 -2.42 59.31
N LYS A 131 -28.12 -3.76 59.19
CA LYS A 131 -27.06 -4.51 58.50
C LYS A 131 -27.07 -4.28 56.98
N LEU A 132 -28.24 -4.10 56.37
CA LEU A 132 -28.38 -3.87 54.91
C LEU A 132 -28.05 -2.41 54.49
N LYS A 133 -27.98 -1.47 55.44
CA LYS A 133 -27.75 -0.04 55.15
C LYS A 133 -26.41 0.27 54.44
N PRO A 134 -25.27 -0.33 54.80
CA PRO A 134 -24.00 -0.13 54.08
C PRO A 134 -24.05 -0.63 52.62
N GLU A 135 -24.67 -1.78 52.38
CA GLU A 135 -24.81 -2.39 51.04
C GLU A 135 -25.63 -1.49 50.09
N ILE A 136 -26.65 -0.80 50.59
CA ILE A 136 -27.42 0.19 49.82
C ILE A 136 -26.60 1.43 49.49
N GLN A 137 -25.78 1.90 50.44
CA GLN A 137 -24.89 3.02 50.19
C GLN A 137 -23.85 2.67 49.12
N GLU A 138 -23.36 1.44 49.12
CA GLU A 138 -22.46 0.91 48.10
C GLU A 138 -23.16 0.81 46.73
N PHE A 139 -24.38 0.28 46.68
CA PHE A 139 -25.18 0.26 45.44
C PHE A 139 -25.43 1.66 44.84
N ILE A 140 -25.76 2.65 45.68
CA ILE A 140 -25.98 4.03 45.22
C ILE A 140 -24.69 4.61 44.61
N LYS A 141 -23.53 4.28 45.20
CA LYS A 141 -22.23 4.72 44.68
C LYS A 141 -21.90 4.10 43.33
N LEU A 142 -22.24 2.83 43.10
CA LEU A 142 -21.94 2.10 41.86
C LEU A 142 -22.93 2.42 40.70
N LYS A 143 -24.02 3.15 40.96
CA LYS A 143 -25.05 3.46 39.96
C LYS A 143 -24.57 4.26 38.73
N PRO A 144 -23.66 5.26 38.86
CA PRO A 144 -23.09 5.98 37.72
C PRO A 144 -22.27 5.07 36.78
N GLU A 145 -21.50 4.13 37.33
CA GLU A 145 -20.69 3.18 36.55
C GLU A 145 -21.56 2.27 35.67
N ILE A 146 -22.78 1.92 36.11
CA ILE A 146 -23.77 1.22 35.25
C ILE A 146 -24.19 2.07 34.06
N GLN A 147 -24.47 3.35 34.30
CA GLN A 147 -24.91 4.25 33.25
C GLN A 147 -23.81 4.39 32.20
N GLU A 148 -22.55 4.47 32.62
CA GLU A 148 -21.39 4.49 31.72
C GLU A 148 -21.20 3.15 31.01
N PHE A 149 -21.29 2.02 31.71
CA PHE A 149 -21.20 0.69 31.11
C PHE A 149 -22.27 0.45 30.02
N ILE A 150 -23.51 0.92 30.22
CA ILE A 150 -24.58 0.83 29.23
C ILE A 150 -24.28 1.74 28.03
N LYS A 151 -23.76 2.95 28.27
CA LYS A 151 -23.41 3.90 27.22
C LYS A 151 -22.34 3.36 26.29
N LEU A 152 -21.34 2.64 26.81
CA LEU A 152 -20.22 2.07 26.05
C LEU A 152 -20.58 0.82 25.23
N LYS A 153 -21.80 0.27 25.35
CA LYS A 153 -22.19 -0.99 24.71
C LYS A 153 -22.27 -0.92 23.17
N PRO A 154 -22.79 0.15 22.54
CA PRO A 154 -22.74 0.33 21.08
C PRO A 154 -21.32 0.35 20.52
N GLU A 155 -20.39 1.02 21.18
CA GLU A 155 -18.98 1.18 20.80
C GLU A 155 -18.28 -0.19 20.79
N ILE A 156 -18.56 -1.06 21.78
CA ILE A 156 -18.12 -2.46 21.78
C ILE A 156 -18.63 -3.22 20.54
N GLN A 157 -19.89 -3.03 20.16
CA GLN A 157 -20.46 -3.72 19.00
C GLN A 157 -19.82 -3.26 17.70
N GLU A 158 -19.54 -1.97 17.55
CA GLU A 158 -18.82 -1.42 16.40
C GLU A 158 -17.38 -1.92 16.34
N PHE A 159 -16.67 -1.94 17.47
CA PHE A 159 -15.32 -2.49 17.55
C PHE A 159 -15.24 -3.97 17.14
N ILE A 160 -16.25 -4.78 17.49
CA ILE A 160 -16.34 -6.18 17.06
C ILE A 160 -16.55 -6.28 15.54
N LYS A 161 -17.38 -5.41 14.96
CA LYS A 161 -17.65 -5.39 13.51
C LYS A 161 -16.43 -5.03 12.68
N LEU A 162 -15.51 -4.23 13.21
CA LEU A 162 -14.26 -3.80 12.53
C LEU A 162 -13.12 -4.85 12.62
N LYS A 163 -13.26 -5.91 13.42
CA LYS A 163 -12.22 -6.95 13.55
C LYS A 163 -11.86 -7.66 12.23
N PRO A 164 -12.81 -8.03 11.36
CA PRO A 164 -12.50 -8.64 10.06
C PRO A 164 -11.64 -7.74 9.19
N ASP A 165 -11.96 -6.45 9.11
CA ASP A 165 -11.24 -5.43 8.33
C ASP A 165 -9.76 -5.32 8.78
N ILE A 166 -9.52 -5.37 10.10
CA ILE A 166 -8.15 -5.40 10.66
C ILE A 166 -7.40 -6.68 10.26
N GLN A 167 -8.06 -7.83 10.25
CA GLN A 167 -7.45 -9.09 9.84
C GLN A 167 -7.09 -9.08 8.36
N GLU A 168 -7.95 -8.51 7.52
CA GLU A 168 -7.70 -8.33 6.09
C GLU A 168 -6.52 -7.39 5.85
N PHE A 169 -6.47 -6.25 6.55
CA PHE A 169 -5.33 -5.34 6.49
C PHE A 169 -3.99 -6.02 6.85
N ILE A 170 -3.97 -6.87 7.88
CA ILE A 170 -2.76 -7.61 8.27
C ILE A 170 -2.31 -8.57 7.17
N LYS A 171 -3.25 -9.24 6.49
CA LYS A 171 -2.96 -10.15 5.37
C LYS A 171 -2.40 -9.44 4.14
N LEU A 172 -2.75 -8.17 3.95
CA LEU A 172 -2.32 -7.32 2.84
C LEU A 172 -0.99 -6.58 3.09
N LYS A 173 -0.44 -6.67 4.32
CA LYS A 173 0.81 -5.99 4.71
C LYS A 173 2.08 -6.48 3.97
N PRO A 174 2.26 -7.79 3.68
CA PRO A 174 3.39 -8.25 2.86
C PRO A 174 3.45 -7.60 1.47
N GLN A 175 2.31 -7.42 0.83
CA GLN A 175 2.16 -6.86 -0.51
C GLN A 175 2.62 -5.38 -0.55
N ILE A 176 2.43 -4.62 0.54
CA ILE A 176 2.98 -3.27 0.68
C ILE A 176 4.52 -3.27 0.60
N LYS A 177 5.17 -4.27 1.21
CA LYS A 177 6.63 -4.35 1.17
C LYS A 177 7.13 -4.70 -0.22
N GLU A 178 6.45 -5.59 -0.92
CA GLU A 178 6.74 -5.94 -2.31
C GLU A 178 6.60 -4.71 -3.22
N LEU A 179 5.57 -3.90 -3.02
CA LEU A 179 5.37 -2.65 -3.77
C LEU A 179 6.49 -1.63 -3.56
N VAL A 180 6.89 -1.41 -2.30
CA VAL A 180 8.01 -0.50 -1.99
C VAL A 180 9.31 -1.01 -2.62
N ALA A 181 9.50 -2.32 -2.68
CA ALA A 181 10.67 -2.92 -3.33
C ALA A 181 10.70 -2.74 -4.85
N LEU A 182 9.54 -2.59 -5.51
CA LEU A 182 9.42 -2.36 -6.97
C LEU A 182 9.58 -0.89 -7.38
N GLN A 183 9.57 0.05 -6.43
CA GLN A 183 9.68 1.50 -6.71
C GLN A 183 10.98 1.89 -7.47
N PRO A 184 12.17 1.34 -7.15
CA PRO A 184 13.39 1.61 -7.90
C PRO A 184 13.31 1.14 -9.36
N ASP A 185 12.62 0.03 -9.64
CA ASP A 185 12.47 -0.51 -10.99
C ASP A 185 11.65 0.43 -11.88
N ILE A 186 10.57 1.01 -11.33
CA ILE A 186 9.77 2.03 -12.02
C ILE A 186 10.63 3.26 -12.36
N GLN A 187 11.50 3.68 -11.45
CA GLN A 187 12.42 4.80 -11.70
C GLN A 187 13.48 4.43 -12.75
N GLY A 188 13.96 3.19 -12.76
CA GLY A 188 14.86 2.66 -13.77
C GLY A 188 14.31 2.80 -15.19
N LEU A 189 13.03 2.45 -15.41
CA LEU A 189 12.39 2.62 -16.72
C LEU A 189 12.38 4.07 -17.21
N VAL A 190 12.11 5.02 -16.31
CA VAL A 190 12.11 6.45 -16.65
C VAL A 190 13.53 6.93 -16.94
N ALA A 191 14.52 6.42 -16.21
CA ALA A 191 15.93 6.76 -16.38
C ALA A 191 16.54 6.25 -17.71
N LEU A 192 15.94 5.25 -18.37
CA LEU A 192 16.38 4.75 -19.68
C LEU A 192 16.04 5.67 -20.86
N LYS A 193 15.14 6.65 -20.67
CA LYS A 193 14.68 7.53 -21.75
C LYS A 193 15.82 8.31 -22.43
N PRO A 194 16.74 8.97 -21.71
CA PRO A 194 17.86 9.70 -22.32
C PRO A 194 18.81 8.78 -23.09
N ASP A 195 19.01 7.54 -22.63
CA ASP A 195 19.87 6.56 -23.31
C ASP A 195 19.25 6.14 -24.65
N LEU A 196 17.94 5.94 -24.69
CA LEU A 196 17.22 5.66 -25.93
C LEU A 196 17.31 6.84 -26.92
N GLU A 197 17.14 8.06 -26.44
CA GLU A 197 17.29 9.29 -27.25
C GLU A 197 18.72 9.46 -27.78
N ALA A 198 19.74 9.13 -26.97
CA ALA A 198 21.13 9.15 -27.38
C ALA A 198 21.42 8.14 -28.50
N LEU A 199 20.87 6.92 -28.39
CA LEU A 199 21.01 5.90 -29.43
C LEU A 199 20.32 6.29 -30.74
N VAL A 200 19.11 6.86 -30.67
CA VAL A 200 18.40 7.39 -31.84
C VAL A 200 19.22 8.48 -32.54
N ASN A 201 19.80 9.40 -31.77
CA ASN A 201 20.69 10.44 -32.31
C ASN A 201 21.97 9.86 -32.94
N MET A 202 22.58 8.84 -32.34
CA MET A 202 23.75 8.18 -32.93
C MET A 202 23.43 7.46 -34.22
N LYS A 203 22.28 6.78 -34.29
CA LYS A 203 21.75 6.16 -35.49
C LYS A 203 21.54 7.17 -36.61
N HIS A 204 20.89 8.30 -36.32
CA HIS A 204 20.67 9.35 -37.33
C HIS A 204 21.97 9.86 -37.93
N LYS A 205 23.00 10.08 -37.10
CA LYS A 205 24.35 10.46 -37.58
C LYS A 205 25.00 9.41 -38.49
N ILE A 206 24.69 8.13 -38.29
CA ILE A 206 25.17 7.04 -39.16
C ILE A 206 24.39 7.03 -40.48
N GLU A 207 23.07 7.24 -40.45
CA GLU A 207 22.23 7.37 -41.64
C GLU A 207 22.63 8.55 -42.52
N GLU A 208 22.95 9.69 -41.93
CA GLU A 208 23.49 10.85 -42.66
C GLU A 208 24.80 10.49 -43.35
N SER A 209 25.72 9.83 -42.63
CA SER A 209 27.00 9.35 -43.18
C SER A 209 26.77 8.34 -44.31
N HIS A 210 25.80 7.43 -44.14
CA HIS A 210 25.39 6.45 -45.12
C HIS A 210 24.82 7.09 -46.38
N THR A 211 23.90 8.05 -46.23
CA THR A 211 23.24 8.75 -47.33
C THR A 211 24.26 9.52 -48.15
N TRP A 212 25.19 10.22 -47.49
CA TRP A 212 26.31 10.89 -48.13
C TRP A 212 27.16 9.92 -48.94
N LEU A 213 27.52 8.76 -48.39
CA LEU A 213 28.24 7.72 -49.13
C LEU A 213 27.46 7.16 -50.31
N GLY A 214 26.14 6.97 -50.18
CA GLY A 214 25.25 6.58 -51.28
C GLY A 214 25.34 7.53 -52.47
N THR A 215 25.36 8.83 -52.22
CA THR A 215 25.51 9.84 -53.29
C THR A 215 26.88 9.80 -53.99
N ILE A 216 27.95 9.47 -53.27
CA ILE A 216 29.28 9.25 -53.86
C ILE A 216 29.33 7.91 -54.64
N TYR A 217 28.56 6.92 -54.19
CA TYR A 217 28.50 5.56 -54.73
C TYR A 217 27.80 5.46 -56.09
N GLU A 218 26.76 6.27 -56.34
CA GLU A 218 26.08 6.35 -57.66
C GLU A 218 27.05 6.71 -58.81
N GLY A 219 28.25 7.24 -58.50
CA GLY A 219 29.32 7.51 -59.46
C GLY A 219 30.40 6.41 -59.62
N HIS A 220 30.52 5.42 -58.71
CA HIS A 220 31.68 4.49 -58.68
C HIS A 220 31.30 3.04 -58.28
N ARG A 221 31.44 2.10 -59.24
CA ARG A 221 30.89 0.71 -59.19
C ARG A 221 31.53 -0.27 -58.17
N PHE A 222 32.63 0.06 -57.48
CA PHE A 222 33.52 -0.95 -56.87
C PHE A 222 33.24 -1.33 -55.39
N GLN A 223 32.47 -0.54 -54.62
CA GLN A 223 32.32 -0.75 -53.16
C GLN A 223 30.96 -1.33 -52.69
N ARG A 224 30.28 -2.08 -53.56
CA ARG A 224 28.87 -2.54 -53.35
C ARG A 224 28.68 -3.41 -52.10
N ALA A 225 29.54 -4.41 -51.93
CA ALA A 225 29.32 -5.46 -50.95
C ALA A 225 29.48 -5.00 -49.49
N GLU A 226 30.30 -3.97 -49.24
CA GLU A 226 30.55 -3.42 -47.91
C GLU A 226 29.40 -2.50 -47.48
N MET A 227 28.89 -1.70 -48.42
CA MET A 227 27.67 -0.90 -48.24
C MET A 227 26.42 -1.76 -47.98
N ASP A 228 26.27 -2.88 -48.71
CA ASP A 228 25.16 -3.81 -48.47
C ASP A 228 25.20 -4.40 -47.05
N ARG A 229 26.40 -4.65 -46.50
CA ARG A 229 26.58 -5.12 -45.12
C ARG A 229 26.19 -4.06 -44.09
N VAL A 230 26.63 -2.82 -44.27
CA VAL A 230 26.28 -1.67 -43.43
C VAL A 230 24.76 -1.49 -43.38
N ASN A 231 24.09 -1.56 -44.55
CA ASN A 231 22.63 -1.45 -44.66
C ASN A 231 21.88 -2.52 -43.86
N ILE A 232 22.30 -3.78 -43.98
CA ILE A 232 21.66 -4.89 -43.28
C ILE A 232 21.77 -4.71 -41.75
N LYS A 233 22.94 -4.30 -41.25
CA LYS A 233 23.13 -4.08 -39.81
C LYS A 233 22.35 -2.87 -39.30
N LEU A 234 22.31 -1.78 -40.07
CA LEU A 234 21.53 -0.59 -39.72
C LEU A 234 20.03 -0.93 -39.57
N ALA A 235 19.48 -1.72 -40.50
CA ALA A 235 18.10 -2.22 -40.43
C ALA A 235 17.84 -3.10 -39.19
N ARG A 236 18.86 -3.82 -38.69
CA ARG A 236 18.75 -4.57 -37.44
C ARG A 236 18.67 -3.65 -36.23
N VAL A 237 19.51 -2.62 -36.17
CA VAL A 237 19.46 -1.58 -35.12
C VAL A 237 18.10 -0.89 -35.11
N GLU A 238 17.54 -0.60 -36.28
CA GLU A 238 16.19 -0.04 -36.46
C GLU A 238 15.09 -0.88 -35.81
N GLY A 239 15.03 -2.16 -36.18
CA GLY A 239 14.02 -3.06 -35.64
C GLY A 239 14.13 -3.19 -34.12
N ALA A 240 15.35 -3.21 -33.60
CA ALA A 240 15.59 -3.36 -32.18
C ALA A 240 15.25 -2.08 -31.38
N LEU A 241 15.62 -0.89 -31.86
CA LEU A 241 15.20 0.39 -31.25
C LEU A 241 13.68 0.58 -31.28
N THR A 242 13.03 0.22 -32.39
CA THR A 242 11.56 0.28 -32.52
C THR A 242 10.89 -0.65 -31.50
N GLY A 243 11.40 -1.87 -31.34
CA GLY A 243 10.91 -2.81 -30.34
C GLY A 243 11.09 -2.31 -28.89
N MET A 244 12.16 -1.57 -28.62
CA MET A 244 12.37 -0.92 -27.31
C MET A 244 11.42 0.27 -27.10
N ALA A 245 11.20 1.11 -28.10
CA ALA A 245 10.26 2.23 -28.01
C ALA A 245 8.82 1.75 -27.72
N SER A 246 8.34 0.76 -28.46
CA SER A 246 7.03 0.13 -28.20
C SER A 246 6.95 -0.55 -26.84
N SER A 247 8.10 -0.89 -26.25
CA SER A 247 8.17 -1.50 -24.92
C SER A 247 7.99 -0.49 -23.78
N LEU A 248 8.31 0.78 -24.01
CA LEU A 248 8.22 1.85 -23.00
C LEU A 248 6.90 2.64 -23.09
N GLU A 249 6.24 2.63 -24.25
CA GLU A 249 5.03 3.40 -24.55
C GLU A 249 3.86 3.28 -23.53
N PRO A 250 3.52 2.09 -22.99
CA PRO A 250 2.43 1.94 -22.03
C PRO A 250 2.69 2.64 -20.69
N TYR A 251 3.96 2.81 -20.32
CA TYR A 251 4.39 3.27 -19.00
C TYR A 251 4.68 4.77 -18.94
N HIS A 252 4.66 5.43 -20.11
CA HIS A 252 4.84 6.88 -20.23
C HIS A 252 3.56 7.69 -19.91
N LYS A 253 2.38 7.06 -19.98
CA LYS A 253 1.07 7.73 -19.76
C LYS A 253 0.58 7.68 -18.30
N THR A 254 1.28 6.98 -17.42
CA THR A 254 0.84 6.70 -16.04
C THR A 254 1.65 7.44 -14.97
N ALA A 255 2.52 8.38 -15.33
CA ALA A 255 3.16 9.26 -14.37
C ALA A 255 2.16 10.35 -13.90
N PRO A 256 1.91 10.51 -12.59
CA PRO A 256 1.04 11.55 -12.04
C PRO A 256 1.61 12.97 -12.22
#